data_AF-A0A968NN65-F1
#
_entry.id   AF-A0A968NN65-F1
#
_cell.length_a   1.000
_cell.length_b   1.000
_cell.length_c   1.000
_cell.angle_alpha   90.00
_cell.angle_beta   90.00
_cell.angle_gamma   90.00
#
_symmetry.space_group_name_H-M   'P 1'
#
loop_
_entity.id
_entity.type
_entity.pdbx_description
1 polymer ?
#
loop_
_entity_poly.entity_id
_entity_poly.type
_entity_poly.pdbx_seq_one_letter_code
_entity_poly.pdbx_strand_id
1 'polypeptide(L)'
;MLSVEFPSSNGYSTLQFGKLESEVVSLFFDSRYRLQGNKASKIELENALSGGYNIFHFAGHAVDNLTHPENSELALAGDDRLPLASIRQKQLAAYKLVTLSFCQVTTSASNNIAQNISQNISSDYVGLVSSFLNQGVGHVLSTLWNVESAATTLVMIEFYQRIQQNQSPITALNEVTTWLKDLTALELTKWYEDLLNQLPPEGLRIRAHLAADLLRSSKIAPEQKVYSHPYYWSAFIVSGVGSRE
;
A
#
# COMPACT_ATOMS: atom_id res chain seq x y z
N MET A 1 7.73 10.52 7.61
CA MET A 1 7.42 9.34 6.77
C MET A 1 8.20 9.42 5.45
N LEU A 2 8.77 8.32 5.01
CA LEU A 2 9.22 8.10 3.62
C LEU A 2 8.09 7.45 2.83
N SER A 3 7.75 7.99 1.67
CA SER A 3 6.65 7.50 0.84
C SER A 3 7.12 7.36 -0.61
N VAL A 4 6.97 6.16 -1.18
CA VAL A 4 7.14 5.90 -2.62
C VAL A 4 5.77 5.71 -3.21
N GLU A 5 5.47 6.49 -4.23
CA GLU A 5 4.10 6.74 -4.64
C GLU A 5 3.99 6.57 -6.15
N PHE A 6 3.34 5.48 -6.55
CA PHE A 6 3.01 5.16 -7.95
C PHE A 6 4.15 5.49 -8.91
N PRO A 7 5.32 4.82 -8.78
CA PRO A 7 6.42 5.00 -9.73
C PRO A 7 5.93 4.79 -11.16
N SER A 8 6.39 5.63 -12.09
CA SER A 8 6.03 5.53 -13.51
C SER A 8 6.75 4.34 -14.17
N SER A 9 6.38 3.13 -13.76
CA SER A 9 7.07 1.89 -14.13
C SER A 9 6.68 1.46 -15.54
N ASN A 10 7.65 1.23 -16.41
CA ASN A 10 7.41 0.74 -17.77
C ASN A 10 6.76 -0.64 -17.72
N GLY A 11 5.73 -0.85 -18.54
CA GLY A 11 5.02 -2.13 -18.65
C GLY A 11 3.97 -2.38 -17.56
N TYR A 12 3.68 -1.42 -16.69
CA TYR A 12 2.65 -1.53 -15.66
C TYR A 12 1.58 -0.44 -15.80
N SER A 13 0.34 -0.78 -15.43
CA SER A 13 -0.74 0.20 -15.41
C SER A 13 -0.56 1.18 -14.25
N THR A 14 -1.04 2.41 -14.45
CA THR A 14 -1.12 3.37 -13.36
C THR A 14 -2.23 2.95 -12.39
N LEU A 15 -1.90 2.77 -11.12
CA LEU A 15 -2.87 2.49 -10.06
C LEU A 15 -3.65 3.78 -9.75
N GLN A 16 -4.86 3.90 -10.29
CA GLN A 16 -5.68 5.11 -10.17
C GLN A 16 -6.00 5.46 -8.71
N PHE A 17 -6.39 4.46 -7.91
CA PHE A 17 -6.62 4.62 -6.47
C PHE A 17 -5.32 4.80 -5.67
N GLY A 18 -4.18 4.30 -6.17
CA GLY A 18 -2.88 4.55 -5.55
C GLY A 18 -2.54 6.04 -5.44
N LYS A 19 -3.01 6.87 -6.37
CA LYS A 19 -2.86 8.35 -6.28
C LYS A 19 -3.67 8.96 -5.15
N LEU A 20 -4.93 8.54 -5.01
CA LEU A 20 -5.78 9.00 -3.92
C LEU A 20 -5.16 8.59 -2.58
N GLU A 21 -4.76 7.33 -2.45
CA GLU A 21 -4.15 6.77 -1.26
C GLU A 21 -2.94 7.59 -0.81
N SER A 22 -1.92 7.74 -1.66
CA SER A 22 -0.70 8.41 -1.21
C SER A 22 -0.92 9.90 -0.93
N GLU A 23 -1.82 10.57 -1.65
CA GLU A 23 -2.16 11.96 -1.37
C GLU A 23 -2.79 12.10 0.01
N VAL A 24 -3.82 11.30 0.32
CA VAL A 24 -4.49 11.34 1.62
C VAL A 24 -3.57 10.88 2.74
N VAL A 25 -2.86 9.76 2.56
CA VAL A 25 -1.92 9.22 3.55
C VAL A 25 -0.82 10.24 3.88
N SER A 26 -0.36 11.00 2.88
CA SER A 26 0.66 12.02 3.09
C SER A 26 0.18 13.17 3.98
N LEU A 27 -1.13 13.46 4.03
CA LEU A 27 -1.69 14.52 4.86
C LEU A 27 -1.66 14.17 6.36
N PHE A 28 -1.55 12.89 6.72
CA PHE A 28 -1.39 12.47 8.12
C PHE A 28 -0.01 12.77 8.70
N PHE A 29 0.95 13.25 7.91
CA PHE A 29 2.33 13.44 8.34
C PHE A 29 2.87 14.84 8.00
N ASP A 30 3.21 15.62 9.01
CA ASP A 30 3.85 16.94 8.85
C ASP A 30 5.22 16.82 8.16
N SER A 31 6.06 15.89 8.65
CA SER A 31 7.36 15.58 8.05
C SER A 31 7.26 14.37 7.13
N ARG A 32 7.32 14.64 5.83
CA ARG A 32 7.16 13.64 4.76
C ARG A 32 8.14 13.87 3.62
N TYR A 33 8.71 12.78 3.11
CA TYR A 33 9.49 12.77 1.88
C TYR A 33 8.81 11.85 0.88
N ARG A 34 8.33 12.43 -0.23
CA ARG A 34 7.50 11.76 -1.23
C ARG A 34 8.30 11.58 -2.53
N LEU A 35 8.51 10.34 -2.94
CA LEU A 35 9.10 9.96 -4.22
C LEU A 35 7.97 9.53 -5.17
N GLN A 36 7.62 10.42 -6.12
CA GLN A 36 6.46 10.23 -6.99
C GLN A 36 6.84 10.03 -8.46
N GLY A 37 6.13 9.14 -9.14
CA GLY A 37 6.21 8.99 -10.60
C GLY A 37 7.65 8.79 -11.07
N ASN A 38 8.15 9.71 -11.90
CA ASN A 38 9.51 9.62 -12.47
C ASN A 38 10.64 9.89 -11.45
N LYS A 39 10.33 10.46 -10.27
CA LYS A 39 11.33 10.74 -9.23
C LYS A 39 11.65 9.52 -8.37
N ALA A 40 10.80 8.49 -8.41
CA ALA A 40 11.01 7.25 -7.66
C ALA A 40 12.02 6.34 -8.37
N SER A 41 13.28 6.81 -8.50
CA SER A 41 14.39 6.00 -9.04
C SER A 41 15.01 5.13 -7.94
N LYS A 42 15.79 4.12 -8.34
CA LYS A 42 16.50 3.26 -7.39
C LYS A 42 17.44 4.06 -6.49
N ILE A 43 18.22 4.96 -7.08
CA ILE A 43 19.22 5.76 -6.36
C ILE A 43 18.56 6.67 -5.32
N GLU A 44 17.50 7.38 -5.73
CA GLU A 44 16.79 8.28 -4.81
C GLU A 44 16.15 7.51 -3.66
N LEU A 45 15.53 6.36 -3.94
CA LEU A 45 14.94 5.52 -2.91
C LEU A 45 16.02 4.94 -1.97
N GLU A 46 17.13 4.44 -2.50
CA GLU A 46 18.21 3.89 -1.69
C GLU A 46 18.85 4.94 -0.77
N ASN A 47 18.98 6.18 -1.24
CA ASN A 47 19.44 7.30 -0.42
C ASN A 47 18.40 7.67 0.65
N ALA A 48 17.13 7.79 0.26
CA ALA A 48 16.05 8.17 1.16
C ALA A 48 15.80 7.12 2.25
N LEU A 49 15.97 5.83 1.97
CA LEU A 49 15.87 4.77 2.97
C LEU A 49 16.83 4.98 4.15
N SER A 50 17.98 5.62 3.93
CA SER A 50 18.96 5.97 4.97
C SER A 50 18.70 7.33 5.63
N GLY A 51 17.61 8.03 5.28
CA GLY A 51 17.33 9.42 5.68
C GLY A 51 16.77 9.62 7.09
N GLY A 52 16.75 8.59 7.94
CA GLY A 52 16.31 8.71 9.34
C GLY A 52 14.78 8.74 9.54
N TYR A 53 14.00 8.19 8.60
CA TYR A 53 12.56 8.05 8.75
C TYR A 53 12.19 6.85 9.64
N ASN A 54 10.99 6.90 10.24
CA ASN A 54 10.47 5.84 11.10
C ASN A 54 9.29 5.06 10.48
N ILE A 55 8.75 5.54 9.36
CA ILE A 55 7.67 4.91 8.59
C ILE A 55 8.06 4.94 7.13
N PHE A 56 7.92 3.79 6.47
CA PHE A 56 8.06 3.65 5.02
C PHE A 56 6.73 3.17 4.43
N HIS A 57 6.18 3.93 3.49
CA HIS A 57 5.00 3.57 2.71
C HIS A 57 5.42 3.33 1.26
N PHE A 58 5.10 2.16 0.73
CA PHE A 58 5.31 1.85 -0.68
C PHE A 58 3.97 1.57 -1.35
N ALA A 59 3.59 2.42 -2.30
CA ALA A 59 2.41 2.26 -3.15
C ALA A 59 2.84 2.05 -4.61
N GLY A 60 2.71 0.84 -5.15
CA GLY A 60 3.25 0.52 -6.47
C GLY A 60 3.08 -0.93 -6.92
N HIS A 61 4.07 -1.44 -7.66
CA HIS A 61 4.09 -2.83 -8.12
C HIS A 61 5.26 -3.58 -7.51
N ALA A 62 5.03 -4.83 -7.09
CA ALA A 62 6.10 -5.76 -6.79
C ALA A 62 6.15 -6.83 -7.88
N VAL A 63 7.37 -7.18 -8.27
CA VAL A 63 7.66 -8.18 -9.28
C VAL A 63 8.14 -9.43 -8.57
N ASP A 64 7.30 -10.46 -8.60
CA ASP A 64 7.59 -11.74 -7.97
C ASP A 64 8.47 -12.59 -8.90
N ASN A 65 9.52 -13.17 -8.31
CA ASN A 65 10.40 -14.16 -8.91
C ASN A 65 10.15 -15.51 -8.24
N LEU A 66 9.18 -16.26 -8.78
CA LEU A 66 8.74 -17.53 -8.21
C LEU A 66 9.82 -18.63 -8.17
N THR A 67 10.90 -18.47 -8.94
CA THR A 67 12.01 -19.43 -8.95
C THR A 67 13.06 -19.08 -7.89
N HIS A 68 13.29 -17.79 -7.68
CA HIS A 68 14.26 -17.26 -6.72
C HIS A 68 13.63 -16.08 -5.95
N PRO A 69 12.80 -16.34 -4.92
CA PRO A 69 12.09 -15.32 -4.14
C PRO A 69 13.00 -14.25 -3.51
N GLU A 70 14.28 -14.56 -3.32
CA GLU A 70 15.28 -13.61 -2.84
C GLU A 70 15.62 -12.51 -3.84
N ASN A 71 15.27 -12.72 -5.12
CA ASN A 71 15.46 -11.82 -6.26
C ASN A 71 14.17 -11.10 -6.67
N SER A 72 13.08 -11.17 -5.90
CA SER A 72 11.91 -10.34 -6.13
C SER A 72 12.28 -8.86 -5.99
N GLU A 73 11.48 -7.98 -6.59
CA GLU A 73 11.84 -6.57 -6.73
C GLU A 73 10.64 -5.65 -6.58
N LEU A 74 10.88 -4.42 -6.11
CA LEU A 74 9.90 -3.35 -6.20
C LEU A 74 10.10 -2.60 -7.52
N ALA A 75 9.02 -2.44 -8.30
CA ALA A 75 9.07 -1.68 -9.54
C ALA A 75 9.14 -0.17 -9.27
N LEU A 76 10.06 0.50 -9.95
CA LEU A 76 10.37 1.92 -9.81
C LEU A 76 10.23 2.66 -11.14
N ALA A 77 10.58 3.94 -11.18
CA ALA A 77 10.45 4.79 -12.35
C ALA A 77 11.17 4.21 -13.59
N GLY A 78 10.46 4.15 -14.73
CA GLY A 78 10.98 3.54 -15.96
C GLY A 78 11.23 2.04 -15.78
N ASP A 79 12.45 1.62 -16.08
CA ASP A 79 12.91 0.23 -15.95
C ASP A 79 13.65 -0.02 -14.64
N ASP A 80 13.77 0.98 -13.76
CA ASP A 80 14.42 0.82 -12.45
C ASP A 80 13.67 -0.18 -11.59
N ARG A 81 14.44 -0.91 -10.78
CA ARG A 81 13.94 -1.89 -9.80
C ARG A 81 14.73 -1.75 -8.51
N LEU A 82 14.08 -1.95 -7.37
CA LEU A 82 14.75 -2.16 -6.08
C LEU A 82 14.67 -3.65 -5.72
N PRO A 83 15.76 -4.41 -5.89
CA PRO A 83 15.79 -5.81 -5.49
C PRO A 83 15.69 -5.95 -3.98
N LEU A 84 15.04 -7.02 -3.50
CA LEU A 84 15.04 -7.34 -2.08
C LEU A 84 16.46 -7.49 -1.50
N ALA A 85 17.41 -7.95 -2.32
CA ALA A 85 18.82 -8.02 -1.95
C ALA A 85 19.43 -6.67 -1.55
N SER A 86 18.99 -5.56 -2.17
CA SER A 86 19.41 -4.20 -1.77
C SER A 86 18.87 -3.83 -0.38
N ILE A 87 17.63 -4.25 -0.06
CA ILE A 87 17.01 -4.00 1.24
C ILE A 87 17.79 -4.71 2.34
N ARG A 88 18.20 -5.96 2.12
CA ARG A 88 18.99 -6.78 3.04
C ARG A 88 20.39 -6.22 3.35
N GLN A 89 20.85 -5.22 2.60
CA GLN A 89 22.13 -4.54 2.82
C GLN A 89 21.98 -3.24 3.64
N LYS A 90 20.75 -2.82 3.95
CA LYS A 90 20.48 -1.57 4.69
C LYS A 90 20.11 -1.84 6.14
N GLN A 91 20.51 -0.94 7.05
CA GLN A 91 20.07 -1.00 8.44
C GLN A 91 18.78 -0.22 8.61
N LEU A 92 17.66 -0.92 8.82
CA LEU A 92 16.31 -0.33 8.82
C LEU A 92 15.66 -0.35 10.22
N ALA A 93 16.45 -0.55 11.27
CA ALA A 93 15.96 -0.60 12.66
C ALA A 93 15.27 0.69 13.15
N ALA A 94 15.49 1.83 12.48
CA ALA A 94 14.78 3.07 12.75
C ALA A 94 13.30 3.02 12.30
N TYR A 95 12.96 2.17 11.33
CA TYR A 95 11.62 2.03 10.81
C TYR A 95 10.77 1.17 11.76
N LYS A 96 9.79 1.81 12.39
CA LYS A 96 8.82 1.16 13.27
C LYS A 96 7.70 0.47 12.48
N LEU A 97 7.44 0.95 11.27
CA LEU A 97 6.38 0.47 10.39
C LEU A 97 6.77 0.61 8.92
N VAL A 98 6.63 -0.47 8.17
CA VAL A 98 6.61 -0.49 6.70
C VAL A 98 5.19 -0.86 6.27
N THR A 99 4.61 -0.15 5.32
CA THR A 99 3.34 -0.53 4.69
C THR A 99 3.55 -0.73 3.20
N LEU A 100 3.07 -1.87 2.71
CA LEU A 100 3.24 -2.30 1.33
C LEU A 100 1.85 -2.36 0.69
N SER A 101 1.51 -1.31 -0.05
CA SER A 101 0.27 -1.18 -0.83
C SER A 101 0.58 -1.43 -2.29
N PHE A 102 0.71 -2.69 -2.68
CA PHE A 102 1.20 -3.03 -4.02
C PHE A 102 0.32 -4.03 -4.73
N CYS A 103 0.40 -3.99 -6.06
CA CYS A 103 -0.04 -5.08 -6.90
C CYS A 103 1.15 -6.02 -7.17
N GLN A 104 0.97 -7.30 -6.87
CA GLN A 104 1.87 -8.38 -7.24
C GLN A 104 1.70 -8.73 -8.71
N VAL A 105 2.81 -8.70 -9.45
CA VAL A 105 2.91 -9.20 -10.81
C VAL A 105 3.92 -10.32 -10.84
N THR A 106 3.53 -11.50 -11.31
CA THR A 106 4.43 -12.65 -11.42
C THR A 106 5.10 -12.69 -12.78
N THR A 107 6.42 -12.88 -12.83
CA THR A 107 7.11 -13.15 -14.09
C THR A 107 7.24 -14.66 -14.30
N SER A 108 6.84 -15.18 -15.47
CA SER A 108 7.07 -16.58 -15.84
C SER A 108 8.46 -16.76 -16.45
N ALA A 109 9.09 -17.93 -16.27
CA ALA A 109 10.45 -18.25 -16.76
C ALA A 109 10.66 -18.18 -18.30
N SER A 110 9.62 -17.90 -19.08
CA SER A 110 9.77 -17.48 -20.47
C SER A 110 9.71 -15.96 -20.51
N ASN A 111 10.77 -15.32 -21.02
CA ASN A 111 11.12 -13.89 -21.00
C ASN A 111 10.09 -12.87 -21.57
N ASN A 112 8.80 -13.17 -21.51
CA ASN A 112 7.72 -12.23 -21.69
C ASN A 112 7.13 -11.99 -20.31
N ILE A 113 7.02 -10.72 -19.90
CA ILE A 113 6.26 -10.32 -18.72
C ILE A 113 4.81 -10.77 -18.96
N ALA A 114 4.48 -11.98 -18.53
CA ALA A 114 3.10 -12.41 -18.46
C ALA A 114 2.49 -11.58 -17.32
N GLN A 115 1.73 -10.54 -17.67
CA GLN A 115 0.95 -9.71 -16.74
C GLN A 115 -0.20 -10.53 -16.11
N ASN A 116 0.12 -11.70 -15.55
CA ASN A 116 -0.83 -12.47 -14.77
C ASN A 116 -0.80 -11.89 -13.36
N ILE A 117 -1.81 -11.09 -13.04
CA ILE A 117 -2.10 -10.66 -11.68
C ILE A 117 -2.43 -11.93 -10.89
N SER A 118 -1.49 -12.43 -10.09
CA SER A 118 -1.72 -13.61 -9.28
C SER A 118 -2.80 -13.31 -8.23
N GLN A 119 -3.82 -14.15 -8.17
CA GLN A 119 -4.78 -14.17 -7.06
C GLN A 119 -4.43 -15.23 -6.00
N ASN A 120 -3.32 -15.94 -6.19
CA ASN A 120 -2.85 -16.96 -5.25
C ASN A 120 -1.92 -16.36 -4.21
N ILE A 121 -1.90 -16.96 -3.02
CA ILE A 121 -0.91 -16.71 -1.96
C ILE A 121 0.47 -17.02 -2.54
N SER A 122 1.30 -16.00 -2.80
CA SER A 122 2.63 -16.20 -3.39
C SER A 122 3.70 -16.42 -2.32
N SER A 123 4.74 -17.19 -2.65
CA SER A 123 5.93 -17.39 -1.80
C SER A 123 6.68 -16.09 -1.50
N ASP A 124 6.56 -15.10 -2.37
CA ASP A 124 7.35 -13.88 -2.34
C ASP A 124 6.80 -12.83 -1.37
N TYR A 125 5.52 -12.96 -0.97
CA TYR A 125 4.99 -12.31 0.23
C TYR A 125 5.94 -12.53 1.42
N VAL A 126 6.39 -13.78 1.63
CA VAL A 126 7.30 -14.12 2.73
C VAL A 126 8.67 -13.48 2.51
N GLY A 127 9.20 -13.49 1.28
CA GLY A 127 10.51 -12.93 0.94
C GLY A 127 10.60 -11.42 1.16
N LEU A 128 9.61 -10.66 0.70
CA LEU A 128 9.56 -9.20 0.83
C LEU A 128 9.37 -8.77 2.28
N VAL A 129 8.40 -9.37 2.98
CA VAL A 129 8.14 -9.08 4.41
C VAL A 129 9.35 -9.46 5.27
N SER A 130 9.91 -10.65 5.09
CA SER A 130 11.10 -11.09 5.87
C SER A 130 12.32 -10.22 5.59
N SER A 131 12.49 -9.72 4.36
CA SER A 131 13.59 -8.82 4.01
C SER A 131 13.55 -7.51 4.80
N PHE A 132 12.37 -6.99 5.17
CA PHE A 132 12.27 -5.83 6.05
C PHE A 132 12.48 -6.21 7.53
N LEU A 133 11.81 -7.26 7.99
CA LEU A 133 11.89 -7.69 9.40
C LEU A 133 13.32 -8.06 9.80
N ASN A 134 14.07 -8.75 8.93
CA ASN A 134 15.46 -9.13 9.18
C ASN A 134 16.41 -7.92 9.33
N GLN A 135 16.03 -6.75 8.79
CA GLN A 135 16.80 -5.52 8.91
C GLN A 135 16.40 -4.65 10.11
N GLY A 136 15.57 -5.19 11.00
CA GLY A 136 15.17 -4.57 12.26
C GLY A 136 13.89 -3.74 12.18
N VAL A 137 13.14 -3.79 11.07
CA VAL A 137 11.84 -3.11 10.99
C VAL A 137 10.88 -3.68 12.03
N GLY A 138 10.21 -2.81 12.79
CA GLY A 138 9.32 -3.23 13.87
C GLY A 138 8.09 -4.01 13.38
N HIS A 139 7.39 -3.47 12.38
CA HIS A 139 6.17 -4.05 11.80
C HIS A 139 6.13 -3.83 10.28
N VAL A 140 5.54 -4.79 9.56
CA VAL A 140 5.30 -4.73 8.12
C VAL A 140 3.83 -5.05 7.87
N LEU A 141 3.07 -4.09 7.35
CA LEU A 141 1.73 -4.29 6.81
C LEU A 141 1.82 -4.65 5.33
N SER A 142 1.16 -5.72 4.93
CA SER A 142 1.14 -6.23 3.55
C SER A 142 -0.14 -7.04 3.29
N THR A 143 -0.29 -7.57 2.06
CA THR A 143 -1.42 -8.43 1.67
C THR A 143 -0.96 -9.81 1.21
N LEU A 144 -1.74 -10.85 1.54
CA LEU A 144 -1.47 -12.23 1.13
C LEU A 144 -1.81 -12.51 -0.35
N TRP A 145 -2.71 -11.71 -0.93
CA TRP A 145 -3.08 -11.73 -2.35
C TRP A 145 -3.34 -10.30 -2.84
N ASN A 146 -3.51 -10.15 -4.15
CA ASN A 146 -3.92 -8.89 -4.75
C ASN A 146 -5.37 -8.55 -4.37
N VAL A 147 -5.54 -7.44 -3.65
CA VAL A 147 -6.86 -6.90 -3.29
C VAL A 147 -7.25 -5.81 -4.30
N GLU A 148 -8.55 -5.63 -4.52
CA GLU A 148 -9.05 -4.52 -5.34
C GLU A 148 -8.51 -3.17 -4.82
N SER A 149 -8.00 -2.34 -5.73
CA SER A 149 -7.33 -1.09 -5.37
C SER A 149 -8.20 -0.12 -4.55
N ALA A 150 -9.52 -0.09 -4.77
CA ALA A 150 -10.44 0.74 -3.98
C ALA A 150 -10.49 0.30 -2.51
N ALA A 151 -10.62 -1.01 -2.26
CA ALA A 151 -10.60 -1.58 -0.92
C ALA A 151 -9.24 -1.35 -0.24
N THR A 152 -8.12 -1.55 -0.96
CA THR A 152 -6.77 -1.26 -0.43
C THR A 152 -6.62 0.18 0.01
N THR A 153 -7.09 1.13 -0.79
CA THR A 153 -7.03 2.56 -0.45
C THR A 153 -7.87 2.91 0.77
N LEU A 154 -9.06 2.34 0.91
CA LEU A 154 -9.86 2.49 2.14
C LEU A 154 -9.10 1.96 3.36
N VAL A 155 -8.52 0.75 3.27
CA VAL A 155 -7.74 0.17 4.36
C VAL A 155 -6.55 1.04 4.73
N MET A 156 -5.76 1.50 3.75
CA MET A 156 -4.56 2.27 4.03
C MET A 156 -4.88 3.63 4.67
N ILE A 157 -5.90 4.34 4.18
CA ILE A 157 -6.32 5.63 4.76
C ILE A 157 -6.80 5.46 6.20
N GLU A 158 -7.72 4.51 6.43
CA GLU A 158 -8.31 4.25 7.75
C GLU A 158 -7.29 3.66 8.75
N PHE A 159 -6.34 2.87 8.25
CA PHE A 159 -5.22 2.35 9.03
C PHE A 159 -4.33 3.49 9.50
N TYR A 160 -3.90 4.38 8.60
CA TYR A 160 -3.05 5.51 8.98
C TYR A 160 -3.76 6.51 9.89
N GLN A 161 -5.06 6.74 9.71
CA GLN A 161 -5.86 7.56 10.63
C GLN A 161 -5.80 7.01 12.07
N ARG A 162 -5.90 5.68 12.23
CA ARG A 162 -5.76 5.00 13.53
C ARG A 162 -4.34 5.02 14.08
N ILE A 163 -3.32 4.87 13.23
CA ILE A 163 -1.92 5.03 13.62
C ILE A 163 -1.66 6.45 14.18
N GLN A 164 -2.24 7.49 13.58
CA GLN A 164 -2.14 8.87 14.10
C GLN A 164 -2.81 9.06 15.47
N GLN A 165 -3.76 8.19 15.82
CA GLN A 165 -4.37 8.16 17.15
C GLN A 165 -3.55 7.34 18.17
N ASN A 166 -2.29 7.04 17.86
CA ASN A 166 -1.35 6.25 18.67
C ASN A 166 -1.79 4.79 18.90
N GLN A 167 -2.65 4.23 18.05
CA GLN A 167 -2.96 2.80 18.11
C GLN A 167 -1.76 1.95 17.64
N SER A 168 -1.66 0.73 18.16
CA SER A 168 -0.68 -0.25 17.65
C SER A 168 -1.07 -0.67 16.21
N PRO A 169 -0.10 -1.02 15.34
CA PRO A 169 -0.40 -1.53 14.00
C PRO A 169 -1.34 -2.73 13.98
N ILE A 170 -1.24 -3.62 14.96
CA ILE A 170 -2.08 -4.82 15.05
C ILE A 170 -3.53 -4.42 15.37
N THR A 171 -3.72 -3.55 16.37
CA THR A 171 -5.04 -3.04 16.76
C THR A 171 -5.67 -2.26 15.61
N ALA A 172 -4.91 -1.35 14.99
CA ALA A 172 -5.38 -0.54 13.88
C ALA A 172 -5.85 -1.41 12.71
N LEU A 173 -5.08 -2.43 12.31
CA LEU A 173 -5.49 -3.31 11.23
C LEU A 173 -6.75 -4.11 11.57
N ASN A 174 -6.85 -4.65 12.79
CA ASN A 174 -8.01 -5.43 13.22
C ASN A 174 -9.31 -4.60 13.18
N GLU A 175 -9.25 -3.35 13.65
CA GLU A 175 -10.38 -2.44 13.60
C GLU A 175 -10.76 -2.07 12.17
N VAL A 176 -9.78 -1.80 11.30
CA VAL A 176 -10.01 -1.43 9.90
C VAL A 176 -10.62 -2.57 9.10
N THR A 177 -10.12 -3.80 9.26
CA THR A 177 -10.66 -4.97 8.55
C THR A 177 -12.07 -5.32 9.02
N THR A 178 -12.36 -5.13 10.32
CA THR A 178 -13.73 -5.25 10.87
C THR A 178 -14.64 -4.18 10.30
N TRP A 179 -14.20 -2.91 10.31
CA TRP A 179 -14.94 -1.80 9.72
C TRP A 179 -15.25 -2.04 8.23
N LEU A 180 -14.25 -2.43 7.44
CA LEU A 180 -14.42 -2.65 5.99
C LEU A 180 -15.41 -3.79 5.70
N LYS A 181 -15.34 -4.88 6.48
CA LYS A 181 -16.26 -6.03 6.37
C LYS A 181 -17.72 -5.61 6.58
N ASP A 182 -17.97 -4.69 7.50
CA ASP A 182 -19.31 -4.25 7.87
C ASP A 182 -19.78 -2.98 7.15
N LEU A 183 -18.90 -2.33 6.39
CA LEU A 183 -19.16 -1.07 5.68
C LEU A 183 -20.33 -1.18 4.70
N THR A 184 -21.40 -0.44 5.00
CA THR A 184 -22.57 -0.33 4.14
C THR A 184 -22.35 0.67 3.01
N ALA A 185 -23.16 0.60 1.95
CA ALA A 185 -23.10 1.55 0.85
C ALA A 185 -23.38 2.99 1.31
N LEU A 186 -24.32 3.17 2.25
CA LEU A 186 -24.62 4.49 2.83
C LEU A 186 -23.43 5.08 3.59
N GLU A 187 -22.78 4.27 4.43
CA GLU A 187 -21.58 4.69 5.16
C GLU A 187 -20.42 4.99 4.22
N LEU A 188 -20.24 4.19 3.17
CA LEU A 188 -19.22 4.44 2.15
C LEU A 188 -19.48 5.75 1.38
N THR A 189 -20.73 6.06 1.04
CA THR A 189 -21.08 7.35 0.41
C THR A 189 -20.72 8.52 1.34
N LYS A 190 -21.09 8.46 2.62
CA LYS A 190 -20.73 9.49 3.61
C LYS A 190 -19.22 9.62 3.77
N TRP A 191 -18.49 8.50 3.78
CA TRP A 191 -17.04 8.50 3.85
C TRP A 191 -16.41 9.27 2.68
N TYR A 192 -16.89 9.06 1.46
CA TYR A 192 -16.43 9.83 0.29
C TYR A 192 -16.79 11.31 0.37
N GLU A 193 -17.99 11.65 0.87
CA GLU A 193 -18.41 13.04 1.09
C GLU A 193 -17.50 13.75 2.09
N ASP A 194 -17.24 13.13 3.23
CA ASP A 194 -16.37 13.67 4.28
C ASP A 194 -14.94 13.87 3.77
N LEU A 195 -14.41 12.88 3.04
CA LEU A 195 -13.08 13.00 2.44
C LEU A 195 -13.00 14.15 1.42
N LEU A 196 -14.01 14.32 0.56
CA LEU A 196 -14.07 15.43 -0.40
C LEU A 196 -14.09 16.81 0.27
N ASN A 197 -14.73 16.90 1.44
CA ASN A 197 -14.82 18.13 2.23
C ASN A 197 -13.50 18.45 2.94
N GLN A 198 -12.75 17.43 3.35
CA GLN A 198 -11.48 17.60 4.08
C GLN A 198 -10.26 17.78 3.16
N LEU A 199 -10.34 17.33 1.91
CA LEU A 199 -9.23 17.43 0.97
C LEU A 199 -8.86 18.90 0.66
N PRO A 200 -7.56 19.23 0.49
CA PRO A 200 -7.15 20.54 0.02
C PRO A 200 -7.75 20.90 -1.36
N PRO A 201 -7.95 22.20 -1.67
CA PRO A 201 -8.53 22.64 -2.94
C PRO A 201 -7.72 22.24 -4.18
N GLU A 202 -6.39 22.14 -4.04
CA GLU A 202 -5.44 21.91 -5.15
C GLU A 202 -5.50 20.51 -5.79
N GLY A 203 -6.29 19.59 -5.22
CA GLY A 203 -6.41 18.19 -5.65
C GLY A 203 -7.45 17.90 -6.75
N LEU A 204 -7.58 18.75 -7.79
CA LEU A 204 -8.69 18.67 -8.76
C LEU A 204 -8.88 17.27 -9.39
N ARG A 205 -7.79 16.58 -9.73
CA ARG A 205 -7.84 15.22 -10.30
C ARG A 205 -8.33 14.18 -9.29
N ILE A 206 -7.94 14.30 -8.03
CA ILE A 206 -8.34 13.38 -6.96
C ILE A 206 -9.84 13.55 -6.67
N ARG A 207 -10.29 14.81 -6.60
CA ARG A 207 -11.70 15.18 -6.41
C ARG A 207 -12.60 14.58 -7.50
N ALA A 208 -12.18 14.61 -8.77
CA ALA A 208 -12.96 14.03 -9.86
C ALA A 208 -13.14 12.50 -9.74
N HIS A 209 -12.08 11.78 -9.34
CA HIS A 209 -12.17 10.33 -9.12
C HIS A 209 -13.06 10.00 -7.93
N LEU A 210 -12.85 10.68 -6.80
CA LEU A 210 -13.69 10.54 -5.61
C LEU A 210 -15.17 10.82 -5.89
N ALA A 211 -15.49 11.85 -6.67
CA ALA A 211 -16.86 12.15 -7.05
C ALA A 211 -17.49 11.03 -7.89
N ALA A 212 -16.71 10.36 -8.74
CA ALA A 212 -17.18 9.20 -9.51
C ALA A 212 -17.45 7.98 -8.62
N ASP A 213 -16.61 7.73 -7.62
CA ASP A 213 -16.81 6.63 -6.67
C ASP A 213 -17.95 6.91 -5.67
N LEU A 214 -18.10 8.17 -5.25
CA LEU A 214 -19.26 8.65 -4.50
C LEU A 214 -20.55 8.38 -5.28
N LEU A 215 -20.61 8.78 -6.56
CA LEU A 215 -21.77 8.52 -7.42
C LEU A 215 -22.02 7.02 -7.63
N ARG A 216 -20.97 6.19 -7.66
CA ARG A 216 -21.12 4.74 -7.80
C ARG A 216 -21.71 4.15 -6.52
N SER A 217 -21.18 4.53 -5.37
CA SER A 217 -21.65 4.05 -4.07
C SER A 217 -23.10 4.45 -3.78
N SER A 218 -23.52 5.67 -4.17
CA SER A 218 -24.88 6.17 -3.93
C SER A 218 -25.96 5.47 -4.77
N LYS A 219 -25.58 4.67 -5.78
CA LYS A 219 -26.49 3.86 -6.59
C LYS A 219 -26.70 2.45 -6.03
N ILE A 220 -25.92 2.04 -5.04
CA ILE A 220 -26.04 0.74 -4.38
C ILE A 220 -27.12 0.85 -3.29
N ALA A 221 -27.83 -0.24 -3.00
CA ALA A 221 -28.82 -0.25 -1.92
C ALA A 221 -28.17 0.16 -0.58
N PRO A 222 -28.71 1.13 0.18
CA PRO A 222 -28.05 1.74 1.34
C PRO A 222 -27.49 0.75 2.36
N GLU A 223 -28.24 -0.30 2.68
CA GLU A 223 -27.90 -1.32 3.69
C GLU A 223 -26.94 -2.40 3.17
N GLN A 224 -26.63 -2.42 1.88
CA GLN A 224 -25.78 -3.43 1.28
C GLN A 224 -24.33 -3.24 1.72
N LYS A 225 -23.74 -4.28 2.30
CA LYS A 225 -22.33 -4.31 2.68
C LYS A 225 -21.44 -4.53 1.47
N VAL A 226 -20.78 -3.46 1.00
CA VAL A 226 -20.06 -3.40 -0.28
C VAL A 226 -18.86 -4.35 -0.30
N TYR A 227 -18.16 -4.49 0.84
CA TYR A 227 -16.93 -5.27 0.96
C TYR A 227 -17.06 -6.45 1.93
N SER A 228 -18.27 -6.97 2.14
CA SER A 228 -18.52 -8.08 3.08
C SER A 228 -17.77 -9.37 2.75
N HIS A 229 -17.47 -9.61 1.48
CA HIS A 229 -16.75 -10.81 1.04
C HIS A 229 -15.29 -10.81 1.56
N PRO A 230 -14.79 -11.92 2.14
CA PRO A 230 -13.44 -12.00 2.74
C PRO A 230 -12.29 -11.58 1.83
N TYR A 231 -12.44 -11.73 0.51
CA TYR A 231 -11.47 -11.26 -0.49
C TYR A 231 -10.95 -9.85 -0.21
N TYR A 232 -11.82 -8.94 0.25
CA TYR A 232 -11.49 -7.52 0.41
C TYR A 232 -10.74 -7.17 1.68
N TRP A 233 -10.80 -7.99 2.73
CA TRP A 233 -10.28 -7.61 4.05
C TRP A 233 -9.42 -8.68 4.72
N SER A 234 -9.62 -9.96 4.40
CA SER A 234 -8.85 -11.05 5.03
C SER A 234 -7.43 -11.22 4.48
N ALA A 235 -7.10 -10.50 3.41
CA ALA A 235 -5.76 -10.51 2.82
C ALA A 235 -4.73 -9.77 3.67
N PHE A 236 -5.17 -8.76 4.42
CA PHE A 236 -4.26 -7.84 5.10
C PHE A 236 -3.68 -8.46 6.36
N ILE A 237 -2.38 -8.23 6.56
CA ILE A 237 -1.64 -8.80 7.67
C ILE A 237 -0.53 -7.86 8.11
N VAL A 238 -0.40 -7.70 9.42
CA VAL A 238 0.76 -7.08 10.07
C VAL A 238 1.67 -8.19 10.58
N SER A 239 2.90 -8.22 10.07
CA SER A 239 3.98 -9.09 10.55
C SER A 239 4.98 -8.27 11.37
N GLY A 240 5.45 -8.77 12.50
CA GLY A 240 6.39 -8.03 13.34
C GLY A 240 6.47 -8.57 14.75
N VAL A 241 7.29 -7.93 15.58
CA VAL A 241 7.43 -8.30 16.99
C VAL A 241 6.28 -7.67 17.76
N GLY A 242 5.37 -8.50 18.31
CA GLY A 242 4.35 -8.02 19.24
C GLY A 242 5.01 -7.27 20.38
N SER A 243 4.57 -6.03 20.62
CA SER A 243 5.06 -5.21 21.72
C SER A 243 5.00 -6.02 23.01
N ARG A 244 6.16 -6.32 23.60
CA ARG A 244 6.23 -6.69 25.01
C ARG A 244 5.93 -5.40 25.78
N GLU A 245 4.67 -5.24 26.16
CA GLU A 245 4.28 -4.35 27.24
C GLU A 245 4.87 -4.84 28.57
#